data_AF-A0A6J5ZYY5-F1
#
_entry.id   AF-A0A6J5ZYY5-F1
#
_cell.length_a   1.000
_cell.length_b   1.000
_cell.length_c   1.000
_cell.angle_alpha   90.00
_cell.angle_beta   90.00
_cell.angle_gamma   90.00
#
_symmetry.space_group_name_H-M   'P 1'
#
loop_
_entity.id
_entity.type
_entity.pdbx_description
1 polymer ?
#
loop_
_entity_poly.entity_id
_entity_poly.type
_entity_poly.pdbx_seq_one_letter_code
_entity_poly.pdbx_strand_id
1 'polypeptide(L)' 'MSIDRVDVPDESQDGTVVSQSPSGGSAKSGSTVTIGVGRYNPPAAGARLKARRR' A
#
# COMPACT_ATOMS: atom_id res chain seq x y z
N MET A 1 2.65 6.45 17.34
CA MET A 1 2.43 5.37 16.35
C MET A 1 1.47 5.90 15.30
N SER A 2 1.76 5.66 14.02
CA SER A 2 0.99 6.19 12.89
C SER A 2 0.65 5.06 11.92
N ILE A 3 -0.53 5.12 11.30
CA ILE A 3 -0.97 4.16 10.28
C ILE A 3 -1.28 4.93 8.99
N ASP A 4 -0.66 4.49 7.89
CA ASP A 4 -0.88 5.00 6.54
C ASP A 4 -1.51 3.92 5.66
N ARG A 5 -2.41 4.32 4.76
CA ARG A 5 -2.98 3.39 3.77
C ARG A 5 -2.18 3.45 2.48
N VAL A 6 -1.75 2.30 1.98
CA VAL A 6 -0.94 2.16 0.78
C VAL A 6 -1.76 1.42 -0.27
N ASP A 7 -1.95 2.01 -1.45
CA ASP A 7 -2.63 1.33 -2.54
C ASP A 7 -1.78 0.19 -3.09
N VAL A 8 -2.35 -1.02 -3.08
CA VAL A 8 -1.70 -2.24 -3.55
C VAL A 8 -2.51 -2.89 -4.67
N PRO A 9 -1.88 -3.35 -5.76
CA PRO A 9 -2.56 -4.00 -6.86
C PRO A 9 -2.83 -5.50 -6.60
N ASP A 10 -2.30 -6.05 -5.50
CA ASP A 10 -2.47 -7.44 -5.08
C ASP A 10 -3.55 -7.51 -3.99
N GLU A 11 -4.61 -8.28 -4.25
CA GLU A 11 -5.73 -8.47 -3.32
C GLU A 11 -5.29 -9.18 -2.04
N SER A 12 -4.28 -10.06 -2.10
CA SER A 12 -3.76 -10.77 -0.93
C SER A 12 -3.08 -9.85 0.09
N GLN A 13 -2.75 -8.62 -0.33
CA GLN A 13 -2.13 -7.61 0.51
C GLN A 13 -3.14 -6.66 1.20
N ASP A 14 -4.44 -6.78 0.90
CA ASP A 14 -5.46 -5.95 1.53
C ASP A 14 -5.54 -6.17 3.04
N GLY A 15 -5.49 -5.08 3.81
CA GLY A 15 -5.48 -5.13 5.27
C GLY A 15 -4.18 -5.67 5.89
N THR A 16 -3.16 -5.98 5.08
CA THR A 16 -1.88 -6.49 5.57
C THR A 16 -0.83 -5.39 5.72
N VAL A 17 0.17 -5.58 6.58
CA VAL A 17 1.30 -4.65 6.69
C VAL A 17 2.23 -4.85 5.50
N VAL A 18 2.30 -3.84 4.64
CA VAL A 18 3.15 -3.85 3.44
C VAL A 18 4.39 -2.96 3.58
N SER A 19 4.40 -2.09 4.58
CA SER A 19 5.56 -1.23 4.89
C SER A 19 5.61 -0.89 6.38
N GLN A 20 6.81 -0.71 6.92
CA GLN A 20 7.02 -0.19 8.26
C GLN A 20 8.28 0.69 8.31
N SER A 21 8.23 1.74 9.14
CA SER A 21 9.37 2.58 9.45
C SER A 21 9.41 2.89 10.95
N PRO A 22 10.54 2.69 11.66
CA PRO A 22 11.77 2.08 11.17
C PRO A 22 11.57 0.64 10.67
N SER A 23 12.40 0.22 9.71
CA SER A 23 12.44 -1.17 9.26
C SER A 23 12.78 -2.11 10.41
N GLY A 24 12.30 -3.35 10.36
CA GLY A 24 12.54 -4.34 11.40
C GLY A 24 14.01 -4.44 11.84
N GLY A 25 14.23 -4.72 13.12
CA GLY A 25 15.54 -4.68 13.76
C GLY A 25 15.53 -3.72 14.94
N SER A 26 16.57 -2.88 15.02
CA SER A 26 16.76 -1.97 16.14
C SER A 26 16.15 -0.60 15.87
N ALA A 27 15.25 -0.16 16.75
CA ALA A 27 14.74 1.21 16.79
C ALA A 27 15.26 1.90 18.06
N LYS A 28 15.37 3.24 18.04
CA LYS A 28 15.66 3.97 19.28
C LYS A 28 14.46 3.87 20.21
N SER A 29 14.73 3.76 21.51
CA SER A 29 13.67 3.83 22.52
C SER A 29 12.93 5.16 22.41
N GLY A 30 11.59 5.10 22.37
CA GLY A 30 10.73 6.27 22.16
C GLY A 30 10.55 6.69 20.69
N SER A 31 11.14 5.97 19.73
CA SER A 31 10.83 6.20 18.31
C SER A 31 9.36 5.92 18.01
N THR A 32 8.79 6.75 17.13
CA THR A 32 7.47 6.47 16.57
C THR A 32 7.60 5.52 15.40
N VAL A 33 6.84 4.43 15.45
CA VAL A 33 6.68 3.50 14.34
C VAL A 33 5.52 3.96 13.45
N THR A 34 5.76 3.99 12.15
CA THR A 34 4.78 4.21 11.09
C THR A 34 4.55 2.89 10.35
N ILE A 35 3.28 2.52 10.21
CA ILE A 35 2.85 1.26 9.58
C ILE A 35 2.04 1.58 8.33
N GLY A 36 2.46 1.05 7.18
CA GLY A 36 1.71 1.06 5.93
C GLY A 36 0.84 -0.18 5.81
N VAL A 37 -0.47 0.00 5.84
CA VAL A 37 -1.45 -1.08 5.62
C VAL A 37 -1.92 -1.05 4.18
N GLY A 38 -1.86 -2.19 3.51
CA GLY A 38 -2.31 -2.36 2.14
C GLY A 38 -3.82 -2.08 2.03
N ARG A 39 -4.19 -1.30 1.04
CA ARG A 39 -5.56 -1.14 0.55
C ARG A 39 -5.59 -1.62 -0.88
N TYR A 40 -6.32 -2.68 -1.16
CA TYR A 40 -6.45 -3.19 -2.52
C TYR A 40 -7.06 -2.11 -3.43
N ASN A 41 -6.33 -1.79 -4.49
CA ASN A 41 -6.76 -0.90 -5.54
C ASN A 41 -6.49 -1.59 -6.89
N PRO A 42 -7.50 -2.25 -7.47
CA PRO A 42 -7.33 -3.00 -8.70
C PRO A 42 -6.78 -2.08 -9.80
N PRO A 43 -5.73 -2.48 -10.53
CA PRO A 43 -5.26 -1.69 -11.66
C PRO A 43 -6.43 -1.52 -12.63
N ALA A 44 -6.72 -0.28 -13.03
CA ALA A 44 -7.89 0.06 -13.82
C ALA A 44 -7.99 -0.83 -15.07
N ALA A 45 -8.84 -1.85 -15.00
CA ALA A 45 -9.15 -2.75 -16.09
C ALA A 45 -10.01 -1.99 -17.12
N GLY A 46 -9.42 -1.05 -17.86
CA GLY A 46 -10.25 -0.16 -18.68
C GLY A 46 -9.58 0.90 -19.53
N ALA A 47 -8.27 1.15 -19.45
CA ALA A 47 -7.62 2.12 -20.33
C ALA A 47 -7.49 1.67 -21.81
N ARG A 48 -8.16 0.58 -22.22
CA ARG A 48 -8.07 0.00 -23.58
C ARG A 48 -9.31 0.16 -24.45
N LEU A 49 -10.43 0.70 -23.97
CA LEU A 49 -11.67 0.84 -24.76
C LEU A 49 -12.07 2.30 -25.03
N LYS A 50 -11.14 3.14 -25.52
CA LYS A 50 -11.52 4.46 -26.09
C LYS A 50 -10.59 4.97 -27.18
N ALA A 51 -9.87 4.09 -27.87
CA ALA A 51 -9.01 4.46 -29.01
C ALA A 51 -9.40 3.74 -30.32
N ARG A 52 -10.61 3.15 -30.40
CA ARG A 52 -11.04 2.35 -31.58
C ARG A 52 -12.40 2.74 -32.15
N ARG A 53 -12.77 4.02 -32.11
CA ARG A 53 -13.92 4.57 -32.85
C ARG A 53 -13.68 6.02 -33.28
N ARG A 54 -12.95 6.21 -34.37
CA ARG A 54 -13.12 7.32 -35.33
C ARG A 54 -12.81 6.79 -36.71
#